data_AF-W5TN14-F1
#
_entry.id   AF-W5TN14-F1
#
_cell.length_a   1.000
_cell.length_b   1.000
_cell.length_c   1.000
_cell.angle_alpha   90.00
_cell.angle_beta   90.00
_cell.angle_gamma   90.00
#
_symmetry.space_group_name_H-M   'P 1'
#
loop_
_entity.id
_entity.type
_entity.pdbx_description
1 polymer ?
#
loop_
_entity_poly.entity_id
_entity_poly.type
_entity_poly.pdbx_seq_one_letter_code
_entity_poly.pdbx_strand_id
1 'polypeptide(L)'
;MPALIPLTVVATTITVLAIAMFYFRPQWLFRHPQRMPANAIHGQELLARSNIENETQSMIWPFDDPHAAPAEFTTDQAHQAMRRHCSCTVDGCPCKAAAFQVLCEAGHIVPDRRSERWARR
;
A
#
# COMPACT_ATOMS: atom_id res chain seq x y z
N MET A 1 30.91 51.48 -34.60
CA MET A 1 30.18 51.87 -33.38
C MET A 1 29.65 50.59 -32.74
N PRO A 2 30.26 50.05 -31.67
CA PRO A 2 29.77 48.82 -31.07
C PRO A 2 28.45 49.08 -30.33
N ALA A 3 27.43 48.29 -30.66
CA ALA A 3 26.13 48.30 -30.01
C ALA A 3 26.27 47.74 -28.58
N LEU A 4 26.29 48.63 -27.59
CA LEU A 4 26.16 48.26 -26.20
C LEU A 4 24.73 47.77 -25.96
N ILE A 5 24.55 46.46 -25.83
CA ILE A 5 23.27 45.90 -25.40
C ILE A 5 23.01 46.40 -23.98
N PRO A 6 21.84 47.00 -23.69
CA PRO A 6 21.56 47.53 -22.37
C PRO A 6 21.52 46.39 -21.35
N LEU A 7 22.15 46.60 -20.19
CA LEU A 7 22.25 45.61 -19.11
C LEU A 7 20.90 45.02 -18.68
N THR A 8 19.81 45.77 -18.89
CA THR A 8 18.44 45.33 -18.64
C THR A 8 18.02 44.15 -19.50
N VAL A 9 18.40 44.12 -20.77
CA VAL A 9 18.09 43.01 -21.68
C VAL A 9 18.79 41.75 -21.22
N VAL A 10 20.07 41.86 -20.83
CA VAL A 10 20.86 40.73 -20.30
C VAL A 10 20.27 40.21 -18.99
N ALA A 11 19.86 41.10 -18.08
CA ALA A 11 19.24 40.70 -16.82
C ALA A 11 17.89 39.98 -17.03
N THR A 12 17.06 40.48 -17.94
CA THR A 12 15.76 39.85 -18.25
C THR A 12 15.91 38.48 -18.90
N THR A 13 16.86 38.31 -19.83
CA THR A 13 17.09 37.01 -20.47
C THR A 13 17.60 35.97 -19.47
N ILE A 14 18.52 36.35 -18.57
CA ILE A 14 19.02 35.47 -17.51
C ILE A 14 17.87 35.06 -16.57
N THR A 15 17.01 35.99 -16.19
CA THR A 15 15.90 35.71 -15.25
C THR A 15 14.87 34.78 -15.87
N VAL A 16 14.50 35.00 -17.13
CA VAL A 16 13.56 34.13 -17.87
C VAL A 16 14.15 32.72 -18.03
N LEU A 17 15.44 32.59 -18.34
CA LEU A 17 16.10 31.29 -18.43
C LEU A 17 16.17 30.56 -17.09
N ALA A 18 16.42 31.26 -15.98
CA ALA A 18 16.42 30.66 -14.65
C ALA A 18 15.02 30.18 -14.22
N ILE A 19 13.99 30.98 -14.47
CA ILE A 19 12.59 30.59 -14.23
C ILE A 19 12.22 29.38 -15.11
N ALA A 20 12.54 29.43 -16.40
CA ALA A 20 12.31 28.29 -17.30
C ALA A 20 13.02 27.03 -16.80
N MET A 21 14.27 27.10 -16.34
CA MET A 21 15.00 25.94 -15.81
C MET A 21 14.39 25.40 -14.50
N PHE A 22 13.88 26.28 -13.64
CA PHE A 22 13.27 25.91 -12.36
C PHE A 22 11.88 25.25 -12.55
N TYR A 23 11.08 25.78 -13.47
CA TYR A 23 9.73 25.28 -13.74
C TYR A 23 9.71 24.14 -14.77
N PHE A 24 10.64 24.13 -15.72
CA PHE A 24 10.93 23.01 -16.62
C PHE A 24 11.89 22.02 -15.95
N ARG A 25 11.67 21.80 -14.65
CA ARG A 25 12.31 20.73 -13.89
C ARG A 25 12.12 19.44 -14.68
N PRO A 26 13.19 18.81 -15.20
CA PRO A 26 13.05 17.62 -16.01
C PRO A 26 12.62 16.53 -15.05
N GLN A 27 11.32 16.24 -15.04
CA GLN A 27 10.72 15.03 -14.46
C GLN A 27 11.46 13.73 -14.87
N TRP A 28 12.30 13.82 -15.90
CA TRP A 28 13.31 12.84 -16.32
C TRP A 28 14.38 12.49 -15.26
N LEU A 29 14.84 13.42 -14.43
CA LEU A 29 15.90 13.13 -13.45
C LEU A 29 15.39 12.43 -12.18
N PHE A 30 14.08 12.48 -11.90
CA PHE A 30 13.46 11.87 -10.71
C PHE A 30 12.67 10.60 -11.02
N ARG A 31 12.48 10.26 -12.30
CA ARG A 31 11.97 8.94 -12.67
C ARG A 31 13.16 7.97 -12.64
N HIS A 32 13.55 7.55 -11.44
CA HIS A 32 14.38 6.37 -11.30
C HIS A 32 13.67 5.23 -12.04
N PRO A 33 14.24 4.67 -13.12
CA PRO A 33 13.70 3.45 -13.68
C PRO A 33 13.76 2.43 -12.56
N GLN A 34 12.61 1.90 -12.14
CA GLN A 34 12.59 0.83 -11.15
C GLN A 34 13.39 -0.31 -11.76
N ARG A 35 14.62 -0.51 -11.29
CA ARG A 35 15.40 -1.71 -11.60
C ARG A 35 14.61 -2.86 -11.02
N MET A 36 13.82 -3.50 -11.87
CA MET A 36 13.16 -4.73 -11.51
C MET A 36 14.25 -5.78 -11.20
N PRO A 37 14.09 -6.56 -10.13
CA PRO A 37 15.03 -7.63 -9.84
C PRO A 37 15.04 -8.64 -11.00
N ALA A 38 16.15 -9.37 -11.18
CA ALA A 38 16.30 -10.31 -12.30
C ALA A 38 15.24 -11.43 -12.32
N ASN A 39 14.53 -11.64 -11.21
CA ASN A 39 13.43 -12.58 -11.06
C ASN A 39 12.04 -11.91 -11.05
N ALA A 40 11.94 -10.67 -11.52
CA ALA A 40 10.66 -9.98 -11.57
C ALA A 40 9.70 -10.71 -12.51
N ILE A 41 8.58 -11.15 -11.96
CA ILE A 41 7.52 -11.81 -12.70
C ILE A 41 6.75 -10.73 -13.46
N HIS A 42 6.53 -10.94 -14.76
CA HIS A 42 5.76 -10.00 -15.57
C HIS A 42 4.32 -9.93 -15.06
N GLY A 43 3.73 -8.73 -15.01
CA GLY A 43 2.39 -8.54 -14.44
C GLY A 43 1.32 -9.44 -15.05
N GLN A 44 1.44 -9.76 -16.35
CA GLN A 44 0.53 -10.67 -17.04
C GLN A 44 0.59 -12.11 -16.51
N GLU A 45 1.78 -12.58 -16.12
CA GLU A 45 1.95 -13.92 -15.58
C GLU A 45 1.40 -14.02 -14.15
N LEU A 46 1.55 -12.97 -13.35
CA LEU A 46 0.90 -12.88 -12.04
C LEU A 46 -0.62 -12.93 -12.16
N LEU A 47 -1.20 -12.17 -13.11
CA LEU A 47 -2.64 -12.18 -13.36
C LEU A 47 -3.13 -13.56 -13.85
N ALA A 48 -2.38 -14.19 -14.76
CA ALA A 48 -2.72 -15.53 -15.25
C ALA A 48 -2.74 -16.57 -14.12
N ARG A 49 -1.73 -16.55 -13.23
CA ARG A 49 -1.69 -17.44 -12.05
C ARG A 49 -2.84 -17.16 -11.08
N SER A 50 -3.10 -15.89 -10.77
CA SER A 50 -4.18 -15.50 -9.88
C SER A 50 -5.55 -15.89 -10.42
N ASN A 51 -5.78 -15.81 -11.73
CA ASN A 51 -7.04 -16.22 -12.34
C ASN A 51 -7.28 -17.72 -12.18
N ILE A 52 -6.26 -18.55 -12.42
CA ILE A 52 -6.34 -20.02 -12.23
C ILE A 52 -6.64 -20.34 -10.75
N GLU A 53 -5.93 -19.70 -9.82
CA GLU A 53 -6.17 -19.88 -8.38
C GLU A 53 -7.61 -19.46 -8.00
N ASN A 54 -8.11 -18.35 -8.53
CA ASN A 54 -9.44 -17.85 -8.22
C ASN A 54 -10.55 -18.72 -8.82
N GLU A 55 -10.36 -19.23 -10.04
CA GLU A 55 -11.27 -20.20 -10.66
C GLU A 55 -11.36 -21.48 -9.82
N THR A 56 -10.22 -22.03 -9.40
CA THR A 56 -10.20 -23.22 -8.53
C THR A 56 -10.79 -22.97 -7.14
N GLN A 57 -10.60 -21.78 -6.57
CA GLN A 57 -11.16 -21.40 -5.28
C GLN A 57 -12.68 -21.16 -5.34
N SER A 58 -13.20 -20.67 -6.47
CA SER A 58 -14.64 -20.46 -6.67
C SER A 58 -15.45 -21.77 -6.75
N MET A 59 -14.79 -22.87 -7.14
CA MET A 59 -15.40 -24.20 -7.28
C MET A 59 -15.49 -24.97 -5.95
N ILE A 60 -14.87 -24.44 -4.89
CA ILE A 60 -14.83 -25.02 -3.54
C ILE A 60 -15.49 -24.03 -2.58
N TRP A 61 -16.82 -23.99 -2.46
CA TRP A 61 -17.45 -23.27 -1.34
C TRP A 61 -18.76 -23.91 -0.84
N PRO A 62 -18.77 -24.43 0.41
CA PRO A 62 -19.94 -24.52 1.25
C PRO A 62 -20.03 -23.28 2.17
N PHE A 63 -21.06 -22.45 2.01
CA PHE A 63 -21.81 -21.68 3.04
C PHE A 63 -21.17 -21.07 4.31
N ASP A 64 -19.85 -20.97 4.50
CA ASP A 64 -19.30 -20.27 5.68
C ASP A 64 -19.32 -18.74 5.49
N ASP A 65 -19.83 -18.04 6.51
CA ASP A 65 -19.78 -16.58 6.56
C ASP A 65 -18.30 -16.13 6.69
N PRO A 66 -17.75 -15.38 5.71
CA PRO A 66 -16.35 -14.96 5.75
C PRO A 66 -16.04 -13.99 6.90
N HIS A 67 -17.06 -13.42 7.55
CA HIS A 67 -16.90 -12.58 8.73
C HIS A 67 -17.07 -13.35 10.04
N ALA A 68 -17.57 -14.59 10.01
CA ALA A 68 -17.67 -15.42 11.21
C ALA A 68 -16.28 -15.72 11.76
N ALA A 69 -16.13 -15.55 13.07
CA ALA A 69 -14.90 -15.94 13.75
C ALA A 69 -14.85 -17.47 13.89
N PRO A 70 -13.73 -18.12 13.53
CA PRO A 70 -13.50 -19.50 13.94
C PRO A 70 -13.36 -19.58 15.46
N ALA A 71 -13.56 -20.78 16.03
CA ALA A 71 -13.50 -20.99 17.47
C ALA A 71 -12.11 -20.65 18.05
N GLU A 72 -11.04 -20.97 17.33
CA GLU A 72 -9.66 -20.71 17.75
C GLU A 72 -8.82 -20.27 16.56
N PHE A 73 -7.91 -19.33 16.81
CA PHE A 73 -6.90 -18.90 15.84
C PHE A 73 -5.51 -19.31 16.32
N THR A 74 -4.71 -19.80 15.40
CA THR A 74 -3.25 -19.72 15.57
C THR A 74 -2.77 -18.29 15.28
N THR A 75 -1.60 -17.91 15.79
CA THR A 75 -1.01 -16.59 15.53
C THR A 75 -0.88 -16.28 14.03
N ASP A 76 -0.48 -17.25 13.22
CA ASP A 76 -0.35 -17.07 11.76
C ASP A 76 -1.70 -16.87 11.08
N GLN A 77 -2.73 -17.61 11.50
CA GLN A 77 -4.09 -17.44 11.00
C GLN A 77 -4.66 -16.09 11.42
N ALA A 78 -4.39 -15.63 12.65
CA ALA A 78 -4.79 -14.31 13.11
C ALA A 78 -4.14 -13.19 12.29
N HIS A 79 -2.84 -13.32 11.98
CA HIS A 79 -2.17 -12.41 11.05
C HIS A 79 -2.80 -12.44 9.65
N GLN A 80 -3.15 -13.62 9.14
CA GLN A 80 -3.80 -13.76 7.84
C GLN A 80 -5.20 -13.13 7.84
N ALA A 81 -5.99 -13.31 8.90
CA ALA A 81 -7.29 -12.67 9.09
C ALA A 81 -7.16 -11.15 9.13
N MET A 82 -6.14 -10.59 9.81
CA MET A 82 -5.88 -9.15 9.79
C MET A 82 -5.56 -8.61 8.40
N ARG A 83 -4.85 -9.39 7.57
CA ARG A 83 -4.57 -9.02 6.18
C ARG A 83 -5.82 -9.09 5.30
N ARG A 84 -6.61 -10.17 5.41
CA ARG A 84 -7.84 -10.36 4.62
C ARG A 84 -8.90 -9.32 4.96
N HIS A 85 -9.06 -8.98 6.24
CA HIS A 85 -10.03 -8.01 6.73
C HIS A 85 -9.41 -6.63 7.00
N CYS A 86 -8.48 -6.19 6.14
CA CYS A 86 -7.83 -4.89 6.30
C CYS A 86 -8.82 -3.72 6.21
N SER A 87 -9.87 -3.87 5.40
CA SER A 87 -10.96 -2.89 5.22
C SER A 87 -12.02 -2.92 6.32
N CYS A 88 -12.14 -4.03 7.06
CA CYS A 88 -13.13 -4.14 8.12
C CYS A 88 -12.71 -3.34 9.36
N THR A 89 -13.69 -2.88 10.14
CA THR A 89 -13.44 -2.38 11.49
C THR A 89 -13.43 -3.56 12.48
N VAL A 90 -12.75 -3.39 13.62
CA VAL A 90 -12.75 -4.41 14.71
C VAL A 90 -14.17 -4.58 15.26
N ASP A 91 -14.93 -3.50 15.32
CA ASP A 91 -16.31 -3.45 15.82
C ASP A 91 -17.31 -4.14 14.89
N GLY A 92 -17.03 -4.16 13.58
CA GLY A 92 -17.96 -4.62 12.54
C GLY A 92 -17.65 -5.99 11.95
N CYS A 93 -16.58 -6.67 12.40
CA CYS A 93 -16.19 -7.98 11.89
C CYS A 93 -15.75 -8.90 13.04
N PRO A 94 -16.54 -9.94 13.38
CA PRO A 94 -16.21 -10.86 14.47
C PRO A 94 -14.87 -11.58 14.23
N CYS A 95 -14.60 -12.01 13.00
CA CYS A 95 -13.32 -12.62 12.62
C CYS A 95 -12.13 -11.69 12.91
N LYS A 96 -12.28 -10.39 12.61
CA LYS A 96 -11.24 -9.39 12.91
C LYS A 96 -11.08 -9.14 14.41
N ALA A 97 -12.17 -9.10 15.16
CA ALA A 97 -12.11 -8.94 16.61
C ALA A 97 -11.36 -10.10 17.28
N ALA A 98 -11.71 -11.35 16.95
CA ALA A 98 -11.07 -12.54 17.50
C ALA A 98 -9.58 -12.62 17.14
N ALA A 99 -9.23 -12.35 15.87
CA ALA A 99 -7.83 -12.33 15.46
C ALA A 99 -7.02 -11.20 16.13
N PHE A 100 -7.63 -10.03 16.34
CA PHE A 100 -6.98 -8.92 17.06
C PHE A 100 -6.67 -9.31 18.50
N GLN A 101 -7.62 -9.94 19.20
CA GLN A 101 -7.44 -10.43 20.56
C GLN A 101 -6.29 -11.43 20.67
N VAL A 102 -6.27 -12.47 19.82
CA VAL A 102 -5.19 -13.48 19.81
C VAL A 102 -3.82 -12.83 19.63
N LEU A 103 -3.71 -11.83 18.76
CA LEU A 103 -2.45 -11.12 18.54
C LEU A 103 -2.07 -10.19 19.70
N CYS A 104 -3.04 -9.65 20.43
CA CYS A 104 -2.79 -8.91 21.67
C CYS A 104 -2.31 -9.83 22.79
N GLU A 105 -2.97 -10.98 22.98
CA GLU A 105 -2.60 -11.99 23.98
C GLU A 105 -1.22 -12.59 23.71
N ALA A 106 -0.89 -12.82 22.45
CA ALA A 106 0.44 -13.25 22.02
C ALA A 106 1.52 -12.14 22.07
N GLY A 107 1.15 -10.89 22.38
CA GLY A 107 2.09 -9.77 22.50
C GLY A 107 2.57 -9.17 21.17
N HIS A 108 1.95 -9.52 20.05
CA HIS A 108 2.27 -8.97 18.72
C HIS A 108 1.63 -7.60 18.47
N ILE A 109 0.54 -7.27 19.17
CA ILE A 109 -0.16 -5.99 19.06
C ILE A 109 -0.33 -5.37 20.45
N VAL A 110 0.17 -4.14 20.62
CA VAL A 110 -0.14 -3.31 21.77
C VAL A 110 -1.35 -2.44 21.43
N PRO A 111 -2.50 -2.61 22.09
CA PRO A 111 -3.67 -1.78 21.82
C PRO A 111 -3.44 -0.35 22.29
N ASP A 112 -3.87 0.63 21.50
CA ASP A 112 -3.94 2.04 21.88
C ASP A 112 -5.24 2.29 22.68
N ARG A 113 -5.38 3.42 23.38
CA ARG A 113 -6.56 3.75 24.21
C ARG A 113 -7.89 3.53 23.49
N ARG A 114 -7.94 3.82 22.19
CA ARG A 114 -9.14 3.61 21.37
C ARG A 114 -9.43 2.12 21.14
N SER A 115 -8.40 1.29 21.01
CA SER A 115 -8.52 -0.15 20.72
C SER A 115 -8.41 -1.06 21.94
N GLU A 116 -8.03 -0.55 23.12
CA GLU A 116 -7.97 -1.29 24.39
C GLU A 116 -9.26 -2.04 24.72
N ARG A 117 -10.41 -1.47 24.40
CA ARG A 117 -11.72 -2.10 24.66
C ARG A 117 -11.94 -3.40 23.89
N TRP A 118 -11.16 -3.63 22.82
CA TRP A 118 -11.26 -4.82 21.98
C TRP A 118 -10.26 -5.90 22.38
N ALA A 119 -9.14 -5.52 22.98
CA ALA A 119 -8.15 -6.46 23.50
C ALA A 119 -8.59 -7.14 24.82
N ARG A 120 -9.57 -6.55 25.53
CA ARG A 120 -10.07 -7.01 26.83
C ARG A 120 -11.42 -7.74 26.78
N ARG A 121 -11.95 -7.96 25.58
CA ARG A 121 -13.28 -8.54 25.39
C ARG A 121 -13.19 -10.06 25.33
#